data_AF-A0A1N7KYT8-F1
#
_entry.id   AF-A0A1N7KYT8-F1
#
_cell.length_a   1.000
_cell.length_b   1.000
_cell.length_c   1.000
_cell.angle_alpha   90.00
_cell.angle_beta   90.00
_cell.angle_gamma   90.00
#
_symmetry.space_group_name_H-M   'P 1'
#
loop_
_entity.id
_entity.type
_entity.pdbx_description
1 polymer ?
#
loop_
_entity_poly.entity_id
_entity_poly.type
_entity_poly.pdbx_seq_one_letter_code
_entity_poly.pdbx_strand_id
1 'polypeptide(L)'
;MSSNCSLCRTELTSMDTLLGENKLSDGGILCNKCLDKISYINQEVLYNLSKFSIDDIVNIVENKKTEQNQPVILKDENLPIAVNAEPETLSKEVYKRRKRKIKNELENLNANLSAFTRGEIKELPNLIPEDEKMIGITDAQFKNTLDAGVLIATDKRMLSVSKSMFGSAKINDFHNDTIKSVSFVTDPRSPIIKLHLEERVVEFECYMDKEDAEKFYDIIRPIYNSPSIQQKPQPKQVATTSPIPSGEIFAQLEKLGKLRENGILTDAEFAEQKRKLLGLLE
;
A
#
# COMPACT_ATOMS: atom_id res chain seq x y z
N MET A 1 7.98 41.74 -7.52
CA MET A 1 8.95 41.34 -6.48
C MET A 1 9.12 39.85 -6.61
N SER A 2 10.29 39.37 -7.01
CA SER A 2 10.56 37.93 -7.17
C SER A 2 10.62 37.27 -5.80
N SER A 3 9.61 36.47 -5.45
CA SER A 3 9.65 35.61 -4.27
C SER A 3 10.46 34.37 -4.65
N ASN A 4 11.72 34.28 -4.23
CA ASN A 4 12.54 33.09 -4.46
C ASN A 4 12.36 32.12 -3.30
N CYS A 5 12.52 30.82 -3.58
CA CYS A 5 12.52 29.80 -2.54
C CYS A 5 13.67 30.05 -1.55
N SER A 6 13.36 30.12 -0.25
CA SER A 6 14.35 30.36 0.81
C SER A 6 15.41 29.26 0.92
N LEU A 7 15.13 28.04 0.43
CA LEU A 7 16.07 26.91 0.48
C LEU A 7 16.87 26.75 -0.83
N CYS A 8 16.20 26.57 -1.97
CA CYS A 8 16.88 26.30 -3.25
C CYS A 8 17.09 27.52 -4.13
N ARG A 9 16.65 28.72 -3.69
CA ARG A 9 16.76 30.01 -4.39
C ARG A 9 16.11 30.07 -5.77
N THR A 10 15.36 29.05 -6.17
CA THR A 10 14.58 29.06 -7.41
C THR A 10 13.46 30.08 -7.32
N GLU A 11 13.25 30.85 -8.39
CA GLU A 11 12.13 31.79 -8.50
C GLU A 11 10.80 31.05 -8.38
N LEU A 12 9.91 31.53 -7.51
CA LEU A 12 8.61 30.91 -7.28
C LEU A 12 7.59 31.46 -8.27
N THR A 13 6.87 30.57 -8.93
CA THR A 13 5.66 30.90 -9.68
C THR A 13 4.43 30.65 -8.82
N SER A 14 3.27 31.19 -9.22
CA SER A 14 1.99 30.92 -8.52
C SER A 14 1.63 29.42 -8.47
N MET A 15 2.24 28.58 -9.31
CA MET A 15 2.08 27.12 -9.28
C MET A 15 2.96 26.44 -8.22
N ASP A 16 4.03 27.12 -7.76
CA ASP A 16 4.96 26.60 -6.75
C ASP A 16 4.48 26.79 -5.30
N THR A 17 3.33 27.46 -5.13
CA THR A 17 2.64 27.74 -3.84
C THR A 17 1.15 27.38 -3.88
N LEU A 18 0.76 26.44 -4.75
CA LEU A 18 -0.64 26.11 -5.09
C LEU A 18 -1.46 25.52 -3.91
N LEU A 19 -0.81 25.07 -2.85
CA LEU A 19 -1.43 24.42 -1.68
C LEU A 19 -1.43 25.31 -0.42
N GLY A 20 -1.04 26.58 -0.55
CA GLY A 20 -0.90 27.56 0.53
C GLY A 20 0.37 28.40 0.35
N GLU A 21 0.59 29.42 1.18
CA GLU A 21 1.75 30.31 1.05
C GLU A 21 3.12 29.61 1.25
N ASN A 22 3.15 28.31 1.60
CA ASN A 22 4.35 27.53 1.93
C ASN A 22 5.34 28.32 2.81
N LYS A 23 4.77 29.04 3.78
CA LYS A 23 5.43 30.09 4.54
C LYS A 23 5.92 29.58 5.88
N LEU A 24 7.18 29.86 6.15
CA LEU A 24 7.87 29.59 7.40
C LEU A 24 7.55 30.67 8.45
N SER A 25 7.93 30.41 9.70
CA SER A 25 7.69 31.32 10.84
C SER A 25 8.39 32.68 10.67
N ASP A 26 9.52 32.69 9.98
CA ASP A 26 10.34 33.87 9.67
C ASP A 26 9.92 34.59 8.37
N GLY A 27 8.83 34.13 7.74
CA GLY A 27 8.31 34.68 6.50
C GLY A 27 9.02 34.16 5.24
N GLY A 28 9.98 33.24 5.37
CA GLY A 28 10.57 32.54 4.23
C GLY A 28 9.53 31.67 3.49
N ILE A 29 9.72 31.46 2.19
CA ILE A 29 8.79 30.66 1.37
C ILE A 29 9.54 29.49 0.75
N LEU A 30 8.97 28.30 0.84
CA LEU A 30 9.52 27.09 0.22
C LEU A 30 8.79 26.75 -1.09
N CYS A 31 9.54 26.35 -2.11
CA CYS A 31 8.92 25.74 -3.29
C CYS A 31 8.43 24.34 -2.93
N ASN A 32 7.42 23.86 -3.66
CA ASN A 32 6.86 22.52 -3.47
C ASN A 32 7.93 21.40 -3.48
N LYS A 33 8.95 21.51 -4.34
CA LYS A 33 10.05 20.54 -4.42
C LYS A 33 10.92 20.51 -3.16
N CYS A 34 11.13 21.65 -2.51
CA CYS A 34 11.89 21.70 -1.26
C CYS A 34 11.05 21.18 -0.10
N LEU A 35 9.78 21.58 -0.03
CA LEU A 35 8.85 21.11 0.99
C LEU A 35 8.72 19.57 0.97
N ASP A 36 8.58 18.98 -0.20
CA ASP A 36 8.51 17.52 -0.40
C ASP A 36 9.81 16.79 0.03
N LYS A 37 10.97 17.41 -0.21
CA LYS A 37 12.25 16.85 0.25
C LYS A 37 12.39 16.89 1.77
N ILE A 38 11.96 17.97 2.41
CA ILE A 38 12.07 18.14 3.86
C ILE A 38 11.05 17.27 4.58
N SER A 39 9.83 17.14 4.04
CA SER A 39 8.79 16.30 4.64
C SER A 39 9.17 14.83 4.75
N TYR A 40 10.01 14.35 3.84
CA TYR A 40 10.61 13.02 3.92
C TYR A 40 11.58 12.86 5.10
N ILE A 41 12.20 13.97 5.55
CA ILE A 41 13.16 13.98 6.67
C ILE A 41 12.44 14.23 8.00
N ASN A 42 11.49 15.17 8.02
CA ASN A 42 10.69 15.48 9.21
C ASN A 42 9.24 15.77 8.81
N GLN A 43 8.35 14.85 9.20
CA GLN A 43 6.93 14.89 8.85
C GLN A 43 6.16 16.04 9.52
N GLU A 44 6.65 16.60 10.64
CA GLU A 44 5.99 17.72 11.31
C GLU A 44 6.01 19.00 10.46
N VAL A 45 6.99 19.13 9.57
CA VAL A 45 7.17 20.29 8.69
C VAL A 45 5.98 20.45 7.72
N LEU A 46 5.31 19.36 7.32
CA LEU A 46 4.13 19.42 6.45
C LEU A 46 2.93 20.06 7.12
N TYR A 47 2.71 19.73 8.40
CA TYR A 47 1.49 20.10 9.13
C TYR A 47 1.67 21.36 9.97
N ASN A 48 2.93 21.74 10.26
CA ASN A 48 3.26 22.86 11.14
C ASN A 48 4.32 23.79 10.54
N LEU A 49 4.33 23.99 9.21
CA LEU A 49 5.35 24.78 8.52
C LEU A 49 5.56 26.19 9.14
N SER A 50 4.49 26.82 9.61
CA SER A 50 4.51 28.12 10.29
C SER A 50 5.22 28.15 11.65
N LYS A 51 5.65 26.99 12.18
CA LYS A 51 6.43 26.86 13.41
C LYS A 51 7.94 26.73 13.15
N PHE A 52 8.35 26.48 11.91
CA PHE A 52 9.75 26.28 11.54
C PHE A 52 10.29 27.53 10.84
N SER A 53 11.49 27.96 11.22
CA SER A 53 12.28 28.98 10.51
C SER A 53 13.12 28.35 9.40
N ILE A 54 13.73 29.14 8.51
CA ILE A 54 14.63 28.60 7.49
C ILE A 54 15.86 27.92 8.12
N ASP A 55 16.32 28.42 9.26
CA ASP A 55 17.46 27.84 9.99
C ASP A 55 17.09 26.46 10.56
N ASP A 56 15.87 26.29 11.07
CA ASP A 56 15.38 24.98 11.51
C ASP A 56 15.33 23.98 10.33
N ILE A 57 14.87 24.44 9.17
CA ILE A 57 14.81 23.64 7.95
C ILE A 57 16.21 23.24 7.47
N VAL A 58 17.18 24.15 7.48
CA VAL A 58 18.58 23.86 7.12
C VAL A 58 19.18 22.84 8.09
N ASN A 59 18.97 23.01 9.40
CA ASN A 59 19.43 22.07 10.43
C ASN A 59 18.84 20.67 10.23
N ILE A 60 17.55 20.55 9.88
CA ILE A 60 16.92 19.26 9.57
C ILE A 60 17.61 18.58 8.37
N VAL A 61 17.93 19.34 7.32
CA VAL A 61 18.60 18.83 6.12
C VAL A 61 20.07 18.45 6.39
N GLU A 62 20.77 19.21 7.24
CA GLU A 62 22.17 18.98 7.58
C GLU A 62 22.38 17.88 8.62
N ASN A 63 21.47 17.70 9.58
CA ASN A 63 21.53 16.59 10.54
C ASN A 63 21.45 15.23 9.85
N LYS A 64 20.71 15.11 8.74
CA LYS A 64 20.72 13.90 7.89
C LYS A 64 22.09 13.62 7.25
N LYS A 65 22.90 14.65 6.96
CA LYS A 65 24.26 14.46 6.44
C LYS A 65 25.23 13.97 7.52
N THR A 66 24.94 14.24 8.79
CA THR A 66 25.82 13.87 9.92
C THR A 66 25.61 12.41 10.35
N GLU A 67 24.42 11.85 10.14
CA GLU A 67 24.14 10.42 10.37
C GLU A 67 24.57 9.49 9.22
N GLN A 68 25.02 10.03 8.08
CA GLN A 68 25.42 9.25 6.89
C GLN A 68 26.92 8.91 6.80
N ASN A 69 27.74 9.21 7.83
CA ASN A 69 29.17 8.86 7.87
C ASN A 69 29.48 7.55 8.62
N GLN A 70 28.75 6.48 8.32
CA GLN A 70 29.23 5.11 8.51
C GLN A 70 29.06 4.33 7.20
N PRO A 71 30.13 3.74 6.64
CA PRO A 71 30.04 3.04 5.37
C PRO A 71 29.39 1.68 5.62
N VAL A 72 28.12 1.54 5.24
CA VAL A 72 27.52 0.21 5.02
C VAL A 72 27.71 -0.12 3.55
N ILE A 73 28.59 -1.08 3.30
CA ILE A 73 28.78 -1.75 2.02
C ILE A 73 27.46 -2.44 1.67
N LEU A 74 26.71 -1.88 0.72
CA LEU A 74 25.66 -2.60 0.01
C LEU A 74 26.30 -3.20 -1.24
N LYS A 75 26.52 -4.52 -1.19
CA LYS A 75 26.79 -5.32 -2.37
C LYS A 75 25.53 -5.30 -3.24
N ASP A 76 25.72 -4.80 -4.44
CA ASP A 76 24.86 -4.97 -5.59
C ASP A 76 24.71 -6.46 -5.85
N GLU A 77 23.51 -7.02 -5.70
CA GLU A 77 23.11 -8.29 -6.32
C GLU A 77 21.58 -8.45 -6.25
N ASN A 78 20.95 -8.28 -7.42
CA ASN A 78 19.66 -8.83 -7.85
C ASN A 78 18.34 -8.16 -7.39
N LEU A 79 18.09 -6.93 -7.88
CA LEU A 79 16.72 -6.55 -8.28
C LEU A 79 16.38 -7.19 -9.63
N PRO A 80 15.16 -7.70 -9.86
CA PRO A 80 14.75 -8.13 -11.18
C PRO A 80 14.80 -6.96 -12.15
N ILE A 81 15.55 -7.21 -13.23
CA ILE A 81 15.82 -6.36 -14.38
C ILE A 81 14.51 -5.72 -14.85
N ALA A 82 14.47 -4.39 -14.80
CA ALA A 82 13.53 -3.61 -15.58
C ALA A 82 13.75 -3.96 -17.04
N VAL A 83 12.86 -4.78 -17.60
CA VAL A 83 12.73 -4.90 -19.04
C VAL A 83 12.28 -3.52 -19.51
N ASN A 84 13.20 -2.78 -20.12
CA ASN A 84 12.91 -1.61 -20.95
C ASN A 84 12.09 -2.10 -22.14
N ALA A 85 10.80 -2.32 -21.94
CA ALA A 85 9.83 -2.18 -23.00
C ALA A 85 9.59 -0.68 -23.14
N GLU A 86 10.07 -0.09 -24.23
CA GLU A 86 9.57 1.21 -24.68
C GLU A 86 8.03 1.14 -24.65
N PRO A 87 7.33 2.10 -24.01
CA PRO A 87 5.89 2.04 -23.95
C PRO A 87 5.36 2.18 -25.38
N GLU A 88 4.85 1.09 -25.93
CA GLU A 88 4.00 1.13 -27.12
C GLU A 88 2.95 2.20 -26.86
N THR A 89 3.08 3.35 -27.54
CA THR A 89 2.17 4.46 -27.35
C THR A 89 0.79 3.98 -27.75
N LEU A 90 -0.07 3.72 -26.75
CA LEU A 90 -1.44 3.28 -26.96
C LEU A 90 -2.13 4.18 -27.98
N SER A 91 -2.72 3.57 -29.00
CA SER A 91 -3.51 4.31 -29.98
C SER A 91 -4.58 5.14 -29.27
N LYS A 92 -4.77 6.39 -29.73
CA LYS A 92 -5.76 7.33 -29.16
C LYS A 92 -7.17 6.71 -29.09
N GLU A 93 -7.51 5.86 -30.04
CA GLU A 93 -8.80 5.16 -30.06
C GLU A 93 -8.93 4.13 -28.93
N VAL A 94 -7.88 3.34 -28.69
CA VAL A 94 -7.84 2.34 -27.62
C VAL A 94 -7.90 3.05 -26.26
N TYR A 95 -7.14 4.12 -26.07
CA TYR A 95 -7.19 4.92 -24.85
C TYR A 95 -8.59 5.47 -24.58
N LYS A 96 -9.29 6.00 -25.61
CA LYS A 96 -10.65 6.53 -25.47
C LYS A 96 -11.65 5.44 -25.08
N ARG A 97 -11.54 4.24 -25.67
CA ARG A 97 -12.40 3.10 -25.32
C ARG A 97 -12.18 2.65 -23.87
N ARG A 98 -10.92 2.43 -23.48
CA ARG A 98 -10.56 2.07 -22.10
C ARG A 98 -10.99 3.12 -21.10
N LYS A 99 -10.80 4.42 -21.39
CA LYS A 99 -11.27 5.51 -20.53
C LYS A 99 -12.79 5.48 -20.31
N ARG A 100 -13.58 5.19 -21.35
CA ARG A 100 -15.04 5.06 -21.23
C ARG A 100 -15.42 3.84 -20.38
N LYS A 101 -14.75 2.70 -20.61
CA LYS A 101 -14.93 1.49 -19.80
C LYS A 101 -14.65 1.75 -18.33
N ILE A 102 -13.47 2.30 -17.99
CA ILE A 102 -13.08 2.59 -16.61
C ILE A 102 -14.09 3.52 -15.95
N LYS A 103 -14.54 4.57 -16.64
CA LYS A 103 -15.58 5.46 -16.12
C LYS A 103 -16.85 4.68 -15.75
N ASN A 104 -17.35 3.84 -16.65
CA ASN A 104 -18.56 3.04 -16.40
C ASN A 104 -18.38 2.04 -15.26
N GLU A 105 -17.19 1.42 -15.14
CA GLU A 105 -16.89 0.48 -14.05
C GLU A 105 -16.86 1.19 -12.70
N LEU A 106 -16.22 2.37 -12.61
CA LEU A 106 -16.22 3.18 -11.39
C LEU A 106 -17.65 3.57 -10.95
N GLU A 107 -18.50 3.96 -11.91
CA GLU A 107 -19.91 4.27 -11.66
C GLU A 107 -20.68 3.03 -11.16
N ASN A 108 -20.50 1.87 -11.81
CA ASN A 108 -21.18 0.63 -11.41
C ASN A 108 -20.72 0.10 -10.04
N LEU A 109 -19.46 0.35 -9.67
CA LEU A 109 -18.92 -0.01 -8.37
C LEU A 109 -19.36 0.94 -7.26
N ASN A 110 -20.08 2.03 -7.58
CA ASN A 110 -20.36 3.13 -6.65
C ASN A 110 -19.07 3.59 -5.94
N ALA A 111 -17.97 3.69 -6.69
CA ALA A 111 -16.66 3.98 -6.14
C ALA A 111 -16.64 5.41 -5.55
N ASN A 112 -16.53 5.50 -4.24
CA ASN A 112 -16.34 6.76 -3.53
C ASN A 112 -14.83 6.97 -3.32
N LEU A 113 -14.22 7.71 -4.23
CA LEU A 113 -12.77 7.96 -4.25
C LEU A 113 -12.50 9.44 -3.97
N SER A 114 -11.42 9.69 -3.25
CA SER A 114 -10.99 11.02 -2.88
C SER A 114 -10.66 11.87 -4.10
N ALA A 115 -10.88 13.18 -4.00
CA ALA A 115 -10.46 14.11 -5.04
C ALA A 115 -8.94 14.09 -5.27
N PHE A 116 -8.16 13.61 -4.31
CA PHE A 116 -6.70 13.48 -4.41
C PHE A 116 -6.25 12.35 -5.34
N THR A 117 -7.10 11.35 -5.63
CA THR A 117 -6.73 10.19 -6.47
C THR A 117 -7.04 10.35 -7.96
N ARG A 118 -7.42 11.58 -8.37
CA ARG A 118 -7.74 11.89 -9.77
C ARG A 118 -6.55 11.74 -10.73
N GLY A 119 -5.32 11.86 -10.23
CA GLY A 119 -4.12 11.70 -11.03
C GLY A 119 -3.92 10.24 -11.44
N GLU A 120 -4.12 9.35 -10.48
CA GLU A 120 -3.96 7.90 -10.55
C GLU A 120 -5.06 7.29 -11.42
N ILE A 121 -6.30 7.73 -11.24
CA ILE A 121 -7.45 7.30 -12.07
C ILE A 121 -7.21 7.60 -13.57
N LYS A 122 -6.51 8.71 -13.89
CA LYS A 122 -6.19 9.06 -15.29
C LYS A 122 -5.17 8.12 -15.92
N GLU A 123 -4.37 7.41 -15.14
CA GLU A 123 -3.39 6.45 -15.64
C GLU A 123 -4.04 5.11 -15.99
N LEU A 124 -5.18 4.76 -15.35
CA LEU A 124 -5.84 3.46 -15.51
C LEU A 124 -6.11 3.02 -16.96
N PRO A 125 -6.50 3.89 -17.92
CA PRO A 125 -6.69 3.45 -19.30
C PRO A 125 -5.41 2.94 -19.96
N ASN A 126 -4.24 3.35 -19.47
CA ASN A 126 -2.96 2.82 -19.93
C ASN A 126 -2.63 1.46 -19.29
N LEU A 127 -3.15 1.22 -18.09
CA LEU A 127 -2.76 0.09 -17.24
C LEU A 127 -3.73 -1.10 -17.30
N ILE A 128 -5.02 -0.84 -17.51
CA ILE A 128 -6.08 -1.85 -17.48
C ILE A 128 -6.62 -2.07 -18.91
N PRO A 129 -6.34 -3.21 -19.53
CA PRO A 129 -6.86 -3.59 -20.84
C PRO A 129 -8.39 -3.68 -20.92
N GLU A 130 -8.92 -3.75 -22.14
CA GLU A 130 -10.37 -3.85 -22.37
C GLU A 130 -10.94 -5.19 -21.85
N ASP A 131 -10.15 -6.25 -21.86
CA ASP A 131 -10.51 -7.60 -21.44
C ASP A 131 -10.24 -7.90 -19.95
N GLU A 132 -9.72 -6.94 -19.18
CA GLU A 132 -9.48 -7.08 -17.74
C GLU A 132 -10.50 -6.28 -16.94
N LYS A 133 -11.39 -6.94 -16.19
CA LYS A 133 -12.53 -6.28 -15.52
C LYS A 133 -12.16 -5.81 -14.11
N MET A 134 -12.52 -4.57 -13.77
CA MET A 134 -12.43 -4.08 -12.39
C MET A 134 -13.52 -4.71 -11.50
N ILE A 135 -13.11 -5.26 -10.37
CA ILE A 135 -13.98 -5.88 -9.36
C ILE A 135 -14.19 -4.94 -8.17
N GLY A 136 -13.18 -4.16 -7.81
CA GLY A 136 -13.25 -3.18 -6.73
C GLY A 136 -12.14 -2.15 -6.83
N ILE A 137 -12.35 -1.01 -6.18
CA ILE A 137 -11.35 0.05 -6.03
C ILE A 137 -11.54 0.78 -4.70
N THR A 138 -10.45 1.20 -4.08
CA THR A 138 -10.47 2.04 -2.88
C THR A 138 -9.25 2.96 -2.83
N ASP A 139 -9.34 4.07 -2.10
CA ASP A 139 -8.19 4.92 -1.81
C ASP A 139 -7.24 4.17 -0.86
N ALA A 140 -6.02 3.97 -1.32
CA ALA A 140 -5.04 3.19 -0.59
C ALA A 140 -3.63 3.50 -1.09
N GLN A 141 -2.72 3.66 -0.13
CA GLN A 141 -1.31 3.88 -0.38
C GLN A 141 -0.48 2.86 0.39
N PHE A 142 0.78 2.67 0.01
CA PHE A 142 1.65 1.86 0.85
C PHE A 142 1.76 2.49 2.24
N LYS A 143 1.71 1.64 3.26
CA LYS A 143 1.90 2.10 4.63
C LYS A 143 3.25 2.82 4.77
N ASN A 144 3.28 3.88 5.58
CA ASN A 144 4.44 4.75 5.79
C ASN A 144 4.93 5.48 4.53
N THR A 145 4.06 5.64 3.52
CA THR A 145 4.32 6.52 2.37
C THR A 145 3.47 7.78 2.45
N LEU A 146 3.69 8.71 1.53
CA LEU A 146 2.88 9.93 1.38
C LEU A 146 2.31 10.04 -0.03
N ASP A 147 2.43 8.98 -0.83
CA ASP A 147 1.91 8.96 -2.18
C ASP A 147 0.40 8.79 -2.12
N ALA A 148 -0.36 9.70 -2.73
CA ALA A 148 -1.78 9.44 -2.95
C ALA A 148 -1.91 8.23 -3.87
N GLY A 149 -2.88 7.36 -3.60
CA GLY A 149 -2.96 6.10 -4.31
C GLY A 149 -4.34 5.48 -4.31
N VAL A 150 -4.54 4.60 -5.27
CA VAL A 150 -5.67 3.68 -5.34
C VAL A 150 -5.17 2.25 -5.35
N LEU A 151 -5.92 1.38 -4.70
CA LEU A 151 -5.79 -0.06 -4.81
C LEU A 151 -6.98 -0.59 -5.61
N ILE A 152 -6.69 -1.26 -6.72
CA ILE A 152 -7.68 -1.81 -7.65
C ILE A 152 -7.59 -3.33 -7.61
N ALA A 153 -8.71 -4.01 -7.43
CA ALA A 153 -8.82 -5.44 -7.67
C ALA A 153 -9.46 -5.68 -9.04
N THR A 154 -8.82 -6.51 -9.87
CA THR A 154 -9.36 -6.97 -11.16
C THR A 154 -9.55 -8.48 -11.15
N ASP A 155 -10.15 -9.00 -12.21
CA ASP A 155 -10.27 -10.45 -12.45
C ASP A 155 -8.92 -11.15 -12.68
N LYS A 156 -7.83 -10.41 -12.88
CA LYS A 156 -6.48 -10.96 -13.12
C LYS A 156 -5.48 -10.67 -12.01
N ARG A 157 -5.56 -9.49 -11.37
CA ARG A 157 -4.55 -9.01 -10.43
C ARG A 157 -5.10 -7.96 -9.47
N MET A 158 -4.34 -7.68 -8.42
CA MET A 158 -4.44 -6.45 -7.66
C MET A 158 -3.37 -5.45 -8.12
N LEU A 159 -3.78 -4.21 -8.35
CA LEU A 159 -2.97 -3.13 -8.89
C LEU A 159 -2.95 -1.98 -7.88
N SER A 160 -1.76 -1.57 -7.44
CA SER A 160 -1.59 -0.31 -6.72
C SER A 160 -1.04 0.73 -7.69
N VAL A 161 -1.77 1.85 -7.81
CA VAL A 161 -1.33 3.02 -8.57
C VAL A 161 -1.22 4.18 -7.60
N SER A 162 -0.03 4.74 -7.48
CA SER A 162 0.21 5.88 -6.59
C SER A 162 1.03 6.95 -7.28
N LYS A 163 0.84 8.21 -6.91
CA LYS A 163 1.59 9.34 -7.46
C LYS A 163 1.94 10.30 -6.34
N SER A 164 3.22 10.63 -6.23
CA SER A 164 3.62 11.87 -5.56
C SER A 164 3.09 13.07 -6.37
N MET A 165 2.75 14.18 -5.72
CA MET A 165 2.06 15.33 -6.36
C MET A 165 2.68 15.83 -7.68
N PHE A 166 3.99 15.64 -7.90
CA PHE A 166 4.70 16.05 -9.12
C PHE A 166 5.55 14.93 -9.77
N GLY A 167 5.35 13.68 -9.36
CA GLY A 167 6.12 12.54 -9.86
C GLY A 167 5.40 11.72 -10.92
N SER A 168 6.11 10.77 -11.52
CA SER A 168 5.51 9.71 -12.32
C SER A 168 4.64 8.81 -11.43
N ALA A 169 3.63 8.18 -12.04
CA ALA A 169 2.88 7.16 -11.33
C ALA A 169 3.80 5.97 -11.01
N LYS A 170 3.73 5.48 -9.77
CA LYS A 170 4.33 4.23 -9.32
C LYS A 170 3.26 3.16 -9.41
N ILE A 171 3.55 2.11 -10.18
CA ILE A 171 2.62 1.01 -10.42
C ILE A 171 3.21 -0.25 -9.80
N ASN A 172 2.39 -0.95 -9.01
CA ASN A 172 2.74 -2.26 -8.45
C ASN A 172 1.64 -3.26 -8.78
N ASP A 173 2.05 -4.37 -9.37
CA ASP A 173 1.18 -5.45 -9.82
C ASP A 173 1.33 -6.68 -8.93
N PHE A 174 0.20 -7.24 -8.48
CA PHE A 174 0.13 -8.47 -7.70
C PHE A 174 -0.84 -9.43 -8.39
N HIS A 175 -0.34 -10.39 -9.16
CA HIS A 175 -1.22 -11.37 -9.81
C HIS A 175 -2.05 -12.15 -8.80
N ASN A 176 -3.30 -12.45 -9.14
CA ASN A 176 -4.23 -13.09 -8.21
C ASN A 176 -3.72 -14.45 -7.71
N ASP A 177 -2.90 -15.14 -8.49
CA ASP A 177 -2.33 -16.43 -8.14
C ASP A 177 -1.11 -16.38 -7.21
N THR A 178 -0.56 -15.18 -6.99
CA THR A 178 0.53 -14.92 -6.04
C THR A 178 0.04 -14.47 -4.65
N ILE A 179 -1.23 -14.04 -4.57
CA ILE A 179 -1.86 -13.59 -3.32
C ILE A 179 -2.43 -14.82 -2.61
N LYS A 180 -1.85 -15.20 -1.47
CA LYS A 180 -2.32 -16.34 -0.67
C LYS A 180 -3.59 -16.04 0.11
N SER A 181 -3.68 -14.83 0.63
CA SER A 181 -4.82 -14.35 1.40
C SER A 181 -4.74 -12.82 1.56
N VAL A 182 -5.84 -12.24 2.01
CA VAL A 182 -5.96 -10.82 2.35
C VAL A 182 -6.48 -10.66 3.78
N SER A 183 -6.07 -9.61 4.47
CA SER A 183 -6.59 -9.29 5.80
C SER A 183 -6.88 -7.81 5.96
N PHE A 184 -7.84 -7.49 6.82
CA PHE A 184 -8.21 -6.13 7.17
C PHE A 184 -7.87 -5.88 8.64
N VAL A 185 -7.08 -4.85 8.91
CA VAL A 185 -6.76 -4.41 10.26
C VAL A 185 -7.39 -3.05 10.48
N THR A 186 -8.30 -2.98 11.44
CA THR A 186 -8.80 -1.70 11.94
C THR A 186 -7.69 -1.00 12.71
N ASP A 187 -7.37 0.22 12.32
CA ASP A 187 -6.40 1.09 13.01
C ASP A 187 -7.11 2.38 13.44
N PRO A 188 -6.75 3.00 14.58
CA PRO A 188 -7.34 4.26 15.02
C PRO A 188 -7.16 5.42 14.03
N ARG A 189 -6.10 5.42 13.21
CA ARG A 189 -5.83 6.46 12.21
C ARG A 189 -6.52 6.14 10.88
N SER A 190 -6.29 4.94 10.35
CA SER A 190 -6.63 4.58 8.97
C SER A 190 -6.55 3.06 8.80
N PRO A 191 -7.62 2.36 8.38
CA PRO A 191 -7.57 0.92 8.23
C PRO A 191 -6.47 0.45 7.29
N ILE A 192 -5.97 -0.76 7.54
CA ILE A 192 -4.90 -1.36 6.76
C ILE A 192 -5.40 -2.62 6.08
N ILE A 193 -5.31 -2.66 4.75
CA ILE A 193 -5.48 -3.87 3.96
C ILE A 193 -4.09 -4.50 3.78
N LYS A 194 -3.96 -5.79 4.11
CA LYS A 194 -2.73 -6.54 3.89
C LYS A 194 -2.91 -7.63 2.85
N LEU A 195 -1.94 -7.72 1.94
CA LEU A 195 -1.80 -8.85 1.02
C LEU A 195 -0.73 -9.79 1.58
N HIS A 196 -1.09 -11.04 1.81
CA HIS A 196 -0.16 -12.08 2.24
C HIS A 196 0.33 -12.81 0.99
N LEU A 197 1.60 -12.62 0.66
CA LEU A 197 2.29 -13.30 -0.43
C LEU A 197 3.13 -14.46 0.13
N GLU A 198 3.81 -15.21 -0.73
CA GLU A 198 4.67 -16.33 -0.30
C GLU A 198 5.77 -15.88 0.68
N GLU A 199 6.48 -14.80 0.34
CA GLU A 199 7.70 -14.38 1.03
C GLU A 199 7.51 -13.16 1.92
N ARG A 200 6.41 -12.42 1.76
CA ARG A 200 6.21 -11.14 2.44
C ARG A 200 4.75 -10.78 2.60
N VAL A 201 4.51 -9.80 3.47
CA VAL A 201 3.22 -9.13 3.61
C VAL A 201 3.35 -7.70 3.07
N VAL A 202 2.41 -7.30 2.23
CA VAL A 202 2.32 -5.94 1.69
C VAL A 202 1.17 -5.22 2.40
N GLU A 203 1.44 -4.05 2.97
CA GLU A 203 0.48 -3.28 3.77
C GLU A 203 0.05 -2.00 3.04
N PHE A 204 -1.25 -1.82 2.88
CA PHE A 204 -1.88 -0.65 2.29
C PHE A 204 -2.71 0.09 3.34
N GLU A 205 -2.41 1.37 3.53
CA GLU A 205 -3.13 2.27 4.43
C GLU A 205 -4.25 3.00 3.66
N CYS A 206 -5.48 2.88 4.14
CA CYS A 206 -6.68 3.50 3.56
C CYS A 206 -7.01 4.81 4.29
N TYR A 207 -6.61 5.94 3.70
CA TYR A 207 -6.49 7.24 4.39
C TYR A 207 -7.79 7.99 4.68
N MET A 208 -8.85 7.75 3.90
CA MET A 208 -9.98 8.69 3.84
C MET A 208 -11.25 8.15 4.45
N ASP A 209 -11.54 6.86 4.26
CA ASP A 209 -12.83 6.30 4.65
C ASP A 209 -12.70 4.84 5.07
N LYS A 210 -13.06 4.58 6.32
CA LYS A 210 -13.08 3.21 6.86
C LYS A 210 -14.16 2.36 6.20
N GLU A 211 -15.31 2.94 5.92
CA GLU A 211 -16.43 2.22 5.30
C GLU A 211 -16.07 1.80 3.88
N ASP A 212 -15.42 2.66 3.10
CA ASP A 212 -15.04 2.31 1.72
C ASP A 212 -13.89 1.29 1.69
N ALA A 213 -12.97 1.34 2.65
CA ALA A 213 -11.95 0.31 2.83
C ALA A 213 -12.57 -1.05 3.21
N GLU A 214 -13.59 -1.04 4.09
CA GLU A 214 -14.31 -2.24 4.53
C GLU A 214 -15.15 -2.83 3.39
N LYS A 215 -15.90 -2.00 2.64
CA LYS A 215 -16.63 -2.42 1.43
C LYS A 215 -15.69 -3.06 0.41
N PHE A 216 -14.53 -2.44 0.16
CA PHE A 216 -13.53 -3.02 -0.73
C PHE A 216 -13.01 -4.36 -0.21
N TYR A 217 -12.70 -4.45 1.10
CA TYR A 217 -12.27 -5.70 1.71
C TYR A 217 -13.32 -6.81 1.60
N ASP A 218 -14.60 -6.50 1.81
CA ASP A 218 -15.69 -7.46 1.69
C ASP A 218 -15.85 -8.01 0.26
N ILE A 219 -15.50 -7.20 -0.76
CA ILE A 219 -15.44 -7.65 -2.16
C ILE A 219 -14.28 -8.62 -2.38
N ILE A 220 -13.08 -8.32 -1.87
CA ILE A 220 -11.87 -9.11 -2.16
C ILE A 220 -11.68 -10.33 -1.26
N ARG A 221 -12.16 -10.30 -0.01
CA ARG A 221 -12.06 -11.40 0.96
C ARG A 221 -12.55 -12.73 0.40
N PRO A 222 -13.75 -12.86 -0.21
CA PRO A 222 -14.20 -14.13 -0.75
C PRO A 222 -13.37 -14.59 -1.96
N ILE A 223 -12.65 -13.71 -2.64
CA ILE A 223 -11.79 -14.08 -3.76
C ILE A 223 -10.52 -14.77 -3.24
N TYR A 224 -9.83 -14.15 -2.28
CA TYR A 224 -8.51 -14.63 -1.84
C TYR A 224 -8.53 -15.53 -0.61
N ASN A 225 -9.58 -15.47 0.22
CA ASN A 225 -9.65 -16.25 1.46
C ASN A 225 -10.61 -17.44 1.34
N SER A 226 -11.19 -17.71 0.16
CA SER A 226 -12.03 -18.89 -0.02
C SER A 226 -11.19 -20.18 0.06
N PRO A 227 -11.66 -21.21 0.79
CA PRO A 227 -10.95 -22.50 0.92
C PRO A 227 -10.64 -23.19 -0.42
N SER A 228 -11.36 -22.82 -1.48
CA SER A 228 -11.23 -23.38 -2.82
C SER A 228 -10.02 -22.87 -3.62
N ILE A 229 -9.39 -21.75 -3.25
CA ILE A 229 -8.20 -21.23 -3.96
C ILE A 229 -6.90 -21.81 -3.39
N GLN A 230 -6.93 -22.40 -2.18
CA GLN A 230 -5.75 -23.05 -1.58
C GLN A 230 -5.47 -24.46 -2.12
N GLN A 231 -6.26 -24.94 -3.09
CA GLN A 231 -6.01 -26.19 -3.80
C GLN A 231 -6.01 -25.93 -5.31
N LYS A 232 -4.88 -25.43 -5.84
CA LYS A 232 -4.58 -25.65 -7.27
C LYS A 232 -4.56 -27.18 -7.49
N PRO A 233 -5.25 -27.72 -8.51
CA PRO A 233 -5.27 -29.14 -8.78
C PRO A 233 -3.88 -29.60 -9.22
N GLN A 234 -3.14 -30.25 -8.33
CA GLN A 234 -2.05 -31.12 -8.76
C GLN A 234 -2.64 -32.32 -9.52
N PRO A 235 -2.00 -32.76 -10.62
CA PRO A 235 -2.45 -33.93 -11.35
C PRO A 235 -2.46 -35.16 -10.43
N LYS A 236 -3.62 -35.82 -10.39
CA LYS A 236 -3.94 -37.00 -9.60
C LYS A 236 -2.79 -38.02 -9.57
N GLN A 237 -2.27 -38.28 -8.37
CA GLN A 237 -1.78 -39.61 -8.03
C GLN A 237 -2.57 -40.14 -6.84
N VAL A 238 -2.90 -41.41 -6.96
CA VAL A 238 -3.86 -42.17 -6.17
C VAL A 238 -3.13 -42.81 -5.00
N ALA A 239 -3.62 -42.63 -3.76
CA ALA A 239 -3.77 -43.66 -2.73
C ALA A 239 -3.90 -43.04 -1.31
N THR A 240 -5.11 -43.15 -0.75
CA THR A 240 -5.45 -43.48 0.64
C THR A 240 -4.52 -43.08 1.79
N THR A 241 -4.94 -42.11 2.60
CA THR A 241 -5.53 -42.35 3.95
C THR A 241 -6.16 -41.05 4.49
N SER A 242 -7.21 -41.19 5.30
CA SER A 242 -8.17 -40.17 5.73
C SER A 242 -7.57 -38.96 6.49
N PRO A 243 -8.18 -37.77 6.40
CA PRO A 243 -7.62 -36.51 6.87
C PRO A 243 -8.05 -36.15 8.30
N ILE A 244 -7.16 -35.54 9.08
CA ILE A 244 -7.50 -34.82 10.32
C ILE A 244 -7.70 -33.34 9.94
N PRO A 245 -8.78 -32.68 10.39
CA PRO A 245 -9.11 -31.32 9.97
C PRO A 245 -8.17 -30.30 10.62
N SER A 246 -7.11 -29.92 9.90
CA SER A 246 -6.09 -28.97 10.35
C SER A 246 -6.65 -27.58 10.68
N GLY A 247 -7.77 -27.17 10.05
CA GLY A 247 -8.41 -25.87 10.32
C GLY A 247 -8.98 -25.71 11.73
N GLU A 248 -9.52 -26.77 12.33
CA GLU A 248 -10.05 -26.71 13.70
C GLU A 248 -8.94 -26.73 14.75
N ILE A 249 -7.84 -27.44 14.48
CA ILE A 249 -6.69 -27.52 15.38
C ILE A 249 -6.04 -26.15 15.54
N PHE A 250 -5.89 -25.37 14.46
CA PHE A 250 -5.31 -24.02 14.56
C PHE A 250 -6.20 -23.05 15.35
N ALA A 251 -7.52 -23.11 15.15
CA ALA A 251 -8.47 -22.31 15.94
C ALA A 251 -8.48 -22.71 17.44
N GLN A 252 -8.29 -24.01 17.74
CA GLN A 252 -8.17 -24.50 19.11
C GLN A 252 -6.83 -24.10 19.75
N LEU A 253 -5.73 -24.09 18.99
CA LEU A 253 -4.42 -23.61 19.45
C LEU A 253 -4.43 -22.10 19.74
N GLU A 254 -5.14 -21.30 18.96
CA GLU A 254 -5.30 -19.86 19.23
C GLU A 254 -6.09 -19.62 20.53
N LYS A 255 -7.16 -20.38 20.78
CA LYS A 255 -7.90 -20.32 22.06
C LYS A 255 -7.03 -20.75 23.23
N LEU A 256 -6.23 -21.79 23.07
CA LEU A 256 -5.29 -22.27 24.09
C LEU A 256 -4.26 -21.18 24.46
N GLY A 257 -3.74 -20.46 23.46
CA GLY A 257 -2.80 -19.35 23.65
C GLY A 257 -3.40 -18.21 24.47
N LYS A 258 -4.63 -17.82 24.16
CA LYS A 258 -5.36 -16.76 24.90
C LYS A 258 -5.61 -17.13 26.36
N LEU A 259 -5.87 -18.40 26.67
CA LEU A 259 -6.06 -18.85 28.06
C LEU A 259 -4.76 -18.78 28.88
N ARG A 260 -3.62 -19.05 28.26
CA ARG A 260 -2.28 -18.87 28.87
C ARG A 260 -1.98 -17.40 29.11
N GLU A 261 -2.18 -16.55 28.10
CA GLU A 261 -1.91 -15.10 28.19
C GLU A 261 -2.79 -14.42 29.26
N ASN A 262 -4.01 -14.92 29.45
CA ASN A 262 -4.91 -14.45 30.51
C ASN A 262 -4.58 -15.03 31.90
N GLY A 263 -3.50 -15.80 32.04
CA GLY A 263 -3.06 -16.39 33.31
C GLY A 263 -3.97 -17.50 33.86
N ILE A 264 -4.87 -18.04 33.03
CA ILE A 264 -5.82 -19.10 33.43
C ILE A 264 -5.14 -20.48 33.39
N LEU A 265 -4.15 -20.65 32.51
CA LEU A 265 -3.35 -21.88 32.39
C LEU A 265 -1.89 -21.59 32.73
N THR A 266 -1.27 -22.50 33.47
CA THR A 266 0.19 -22.48 33.67
C THR A 266 0.93 -22.95 32.41
N ASP A 267 2.21 -22.59 32.30
CA ASP A 267 3.05 -22.97 31.16
C ASP A 267 3.15 -24.49 30.95
N ALA A 268 3.09 -25.26 32.04
CA ALA A 268 3.13 -26.71 32.02
C ALA A 268 1.83 -27.31 31.44
N GLU A 269 0.67 -26.82 31.90
CA GLU A 269 -0.65 -27.26 31.43
C GLU A 269 -0.88 -26.90 29.95
N PHE A 270 -0.41 -25.72 29.55
CA PHE A 270 -0.43 -25.28 28.15
C PHE A 270 0.38 -26.20 27.25
N ALA A 271 1.60 -26.58 27.67
CA ALA A 271 2.48 -27.44 26.88
C ALA A 271 1.90 -28.86 26.70
N GLU A 272 1.26 -29.41 27.74
CA GLU A 272 0.63 -30.73 27.69
C GLU A 272 -0.58 -30.76 26.76
N GLN A 273 -1.48 -29.77 26.87
CA GLN A 273 -2.65 -29.70 25.99
C GLN A 273 -2.28 -29.38 24.53
N LYS A 274 -1.26 -28.55 24.30
CA LYS A 274 -0.72 -28.29 22.96
C LYS A 274 -0.18 -29.57 22.32
N ARG A 275 0.55 -30.41 23.06
CA ARG A 275 1.05 -31.69 22.56
C ARG A 275 -0.07 -32.67 22.23
N LYS A 276 -1.13 -32.70 23.05
CA LYS A 276 -2.32 -33.53 22.82
C LYS A 276 -3.08 -33.11 21.55
N LEU A 277 -3.24 -31.80 21.33
CA LEU A 277 -3.88 -31.26 20.12
C LEU A 277 -3.08 -31.46 18.84
N LEU A 278 -1.75 -31.56 18.94
CA LEU A 278 -0.85 -31.82 17.82
C LEU A 278 -0.60 -33.32 17.57
N GLY A 279 -1.23 -34.22 18.36
CA GLY A 279 -1.08 -35.67 18.22
C GLY A 279 0.32 -36.20 18.55
N LEU A 280 1.08 -35.50 19.41
CA LEU A 280 2.48 -35.83 19.77
C LEU A 280 2.60 -36.67 21.07
N LEU A 281 1.50 -37.30 21.49
CA LEU A 281 1.41 -38.27 22.58
C LEU A 281 0.52 -39.43 22.10
N GLU A 282 1.10 -40.63 22.00
CA GLU A 282 0.36 -41.89 22.06
C GLU A 282 0.12 -42.28 23.52
#